data_AF-A0A939B214-F1
#
_entry.id   AF-A0A939B214-F1
#
_cell.length_a   1.000
_cell.length_b   1.000
_cell.length_c   1.000
_cell.angle_alpha   90.00
_cell.angle_beta   90.00
_cell.angle_gamma   90.00
#
_symmetry.space_group_name_H-M   'P 1'
#
loop_
_entity.id
_entity.type
_entity.pdbx_description
1 polymer ?
#
loop_
_entity_poly.entity_id
_entity_poly.type
_entity_poly.pdbx_seq_one_letter_code
_entity_poly.pdbx_strand_id
1 'polypeptide(L)'
;MRQTYYVFEARRYFFVLSFSKSKRASGNFNLVSARAVEHVRRSFAGRQDLTAKHLATRSRKPRLVGSALHALNILYVLVAIGAAVRDERFRDRELHFNLR
;
A
#
# COMPACT_ATOMS: atom_id res chain seq x y z
N MET A 1 17.83 2.01 6.98
CA MET A 1 17.78 2.88 5.78
C MET A 1 16.35 2.88 5.20
N ARG A 2 15.63 4.00 5.22
CA ARG A 2 14.20 4.11 4.80
C ARG A 2 14.04 3.98 3.28
N GLN A 3 13.03 3.27 2.80
CA GLN A 3 12.74 3.10 1.37
C GLN A 3 11.77 4.20 0.95
N THR A 4 12.08 4.92 -0.13
CA THR A 4 11.16 5.90 -0.71
C THR A 4 10.32 5.25 -1.78
N TYR A 5 9.02 5.54 -1.75
CA TYR A 5 8.04 5.12 -2.75
C TYR A 5 7.48 6.38 -3.41
N TYR A 6 7.41 6.37 -4.74
CA TYR A 6 6.80 7.42 -5.54
C TYR A 6 5.45 6.91 -6.02
N VAL A 7 4.42 7.73 -5.86
CA VAL A 7 3.06 7.41 -6.30
C VAL A 7 2.63 8.44 -7.32
N PHE A 8 2.26 7.99 -8.51
CA PHE A 8 1.71 8.83 -9.57
C PHE A 8 0.26 8.43 -9.81
N GLU A 9 -0.62 9.43 -9.84
CA GLU A 9 -2.04 9.22 -10.09
C GLU A 9 -2.35 9.31 -11.59
N ALA A 10 -3.19 8.40 -12.06
CA ALA A 10 -3.80 8.42 -13.38
C ALA A 10 -5.30 8.09 -13.27
N ARG A 11 -6.06 8.35 -14.33
CA ARG A 11 -7.54 8.34 -14.29
C ARG A 11 -8.18 7.07 -13.69
N ARG A 12 -7.57 5.90 -13.87
CA ARG A 12 -8.11 4.61 -13.39
C ARG A 12 -7.13 3.83 -12.51
N TYR A 13 -5.91 4.33 -12.35
CA TYR A 13 -4.80 3.60 -11.75
C TYR A 13 -3.85 4.54 -11.01
N PHE A 14 -3.12 3.97 -10.07
CA PHE A 14 -1.94 4.57 -9.46
C PHE A 14 -0.72 3.75 -9.87
N PHE A 15 0.38 4.45 -10.14
CA PHE A 15 1.69 3.86 -10.37
C PHE A 15 2.52 3.99 -9.09
N VAL A 16 2.99 2.86 -8.57
CA VAL A 16 3.85 2.81 -7.36
C VAL A 16 5.26 2.39 -7.77
N LEU A 17 6.20 3.29 -7.55
CA LEU A 17 7.60 3.17 -7.96
C LEU A 17 8.52 3.15 -6.75
N SER A 18 9.56 2.32 -6.80
CA SER A 18 10.63 2.33 -5.80
C SER A 18 11.95 1.95 -6.44
N PHE A 19 13.04 2.59 -6.03
CA PHE A 19 14.39 2.27 -6.51
C PHE A 19 15.07 1.25 -5.60
N SER A 20 15.74 0.27 -6.20
CA SER A 20 16.53 -0.71 -5.45
C SER A 20 17.70 -0.02 -4.76
N LYS A 21 17.94 -0.39 -3.51
CA LYS A 21 19.11 0.10 -2.74
C LYS A 21 20.38 -0.69 -3.02
N SER A 22 20.23 -1.97 -3.36
CA SER A 22 21.37 -2.87 -3.58
C SER A 22 21.81 -2.94 -5.04
N LYS A 23 20.95 -2.55 -5.98
CA LYS A 23 21.21 -2.63 -7.42
C LYS A 23 21.03 -1.27 -8.08
N ARG A 24 22.10 -0.72 -8.67
CA ARG A 24 22.05 0.52 -9.45
C ARG A 24 21.10 0.36 -10.64
N ALA A 25 20.40 1.45 -11.01
CA ALA A 25 19.47 1.51 -12.13
C ALA A 25 18.35 0.45 -12.13
N SER A 26 18.04 -0.15 -10.98
CA SER A 26 16.96 -1.14 -10.83
C SER A 26 15.87 -0.58 -9.92
N GLY A 27 14.62 -0.96 -10.15
CA GLY A 27 13.50 -0.56 -9.33
C GLY A 27 12.31 -1.49 -9.50
N ASN A 28 11.31 -1.31 -8.65
CA ASN A 28 10.02 -1.95 -8.79
C ASN A 28 9.00 -0.94 -9.29
N PHE A 29 8.14 -1.40 -10.18
CA PHE A 29 7.01 -0.66 -10.72
C PHE A 29 5.76 -1.51 -10.56
N ASN A 30 4.74 -0.98 -9.90
CA ASN A 30 3.47 -1.67 -9.68
C ASN A 30 2.31 -0.77 -10.09
N LEU A 31 1.29 -1.37 -10.70
CA LEU A 31 0.04 -0.73 -11.02
C LEU A 31 -1.02 -1.11 -9.97
N VAL A 32 -1.72 -0.13 -9.45
CA VAL A 32 -2.81 -0.34 -8.49
C VAL A 32 -4.08 0.30 -9.03
N SER A 33 -5.18 -0.45 -9.09
CA SER A 33 -6.44 0.13 -9.60
C SER A 33 -7.04 1.13 -8.59
N ALA A 34 -7.55 2.26 -9.07
CA ALA A 34 -8.21 3.25 -8.21
C ALA A 34 -9.44 2.65 -7.49
N ARG A 35 -10.11 1.68 -8.13
CA ARG A 35 -11.22 0.92 -7.52
C ARG A 35 -10.78 0.09 -6.32
N ALA A 36 -9.60 -0.52 -6.37
CA ALA A 36 -9.05 -1.27 -5.25
C ALA A 36 -8.70 -0.34 -4.07
N VAL A 37 -8.07 0.80 -4.36
CA VAL A 37 -7.75 1.83 -3.37
C VAL A 37 -9.02 2.31 -2.68
N GLU A 38 -10.04 2.70 -3.44
CA GLU A 38 -11.29 3.19 -2.88
C GLU A 38 -12.05 2.12 -2.10
N HIS A 39 -12.04 0.86 -2.58
CA HIS A 39 -12.63 -0.24 -1.84
C HIS A 39 -11.96 -0.43 -0.47
N VAL A 40 -10.63 -0.42 -0.43
CA VAL A 40 -9.89 -0.57 0.83
C VAL A 40 -10.15 0.65 1.73
N ARG A 41 -10.06 1.87 1.20
CA ARG A 41 -10.30 3.11 1.95
C ARG A 41 -11.63 3.07 2.68
N ARG A 42 -12.71 2.67 1.98
CA ARG A 42 -14.05 2.58 2.58
C ARG A 42 -14.18 1.40 3.55
N SER A 43 -13.68 0.23 3.19
CA SER A 43 -13.94 -1.00 3.97
C SER A 43 -13.09 -1.11 5.24
N PHE A 44 -12.00 -0.34 5.31
CA PHE A 44 -11.06 -0.35 6.44
C PHE A 44 -10.91 1.05 7.06
N ALA A 45 -11.85 1.97 6.82
CA ALA A 45 -11.84 3.30 7.41
C ALA A 45 -11.73 3.23 8.95
N GLY A 46 -10.88 4.08 9.53
CA GLY A 46 -10.59 4.11 10.97
C GLY A 46 -9.78 2.92 11.51
N ARG A 47 -9.46 1.90 10.69
CA ARG A 47 -8.72 0.72 11.15
C ARG A 47 -7.28 1.11 11.51
N GLN A 48 -6.90 0.81 12.73
CA GLN A 48 -5.53 0.93 13.24
C GLN A 48 -4.81 -0.42 13.13
N ASP A 49 -3.47 -0.37 13.17
CA ASP A 49 -2.62 -1.56 13.22
C ASP A 49 -2.88 -2.55 12.06
N LEU A 50 -3.07 -2.00 10.87
CA LEU A 50 -3.36 -2.78 9.68
C LEU A 50 -2.06 -3.14 8.95
N THR A 51 -1.77 -4.43 8.85
CA THR A 51 -0.67 -4.94 8.02
C THR A 51 -1.17 -5.34 6.64
N ALA A 52 -0.26 -5.41 5.67
CA ALA A 52 -0.59 -5.84 4.31
C ALA A 52 -1.13 -7.28 4.25
N LYS A 53 -0.63 -8.18 5.11
CA LYS A 53 -1.16 -9.54 5.23
C LYS A 53 -2.58 -9.54 5.78
N HIS A 54 -2.83 -8.79 6.86
CA HIS A 54 -4.18 -8.65 7.42
C HIS A 54 -5.16 -8.11 6.38
N LEU A 55 -4.77 -7.08 5.64
CA LEU A 55 -5.59 -6.49 4.59
C LEU A 55 -5.89 -7.49 3.47
N ALA A 56 -4.88 -8.21 2.97
CA ALA A 56 -5.06 -9.22 1.94
C ALA A 56 -6.05 -10.31 2.37
N THR A 57 -5.87 -10.87 3.56
CA THR A 57 -6.74 -11.93 4.10
C THR A 57 -8.15 -11.44 4.39
N ARG A 58 -8.32 -10.23 4.94
CA ARG A 58 -9.64 -9.71 5.36
C ARG A 58 -10.45 -9.09 4.23
N SER A 59 -9.82 -8.64 3.15
CA SER A 59 -10.53 -8.00 2.03
C SER A 59 -11.58 -8.91 1.37
N ARG A 60 -11.34 -10.23 1.37
CA ARG A 60 -12.16 -11.26 0.71
C ARG A 60 -12.55 -10.90 -0.75
N LYS A 61 -11.76 -10.04 -1.42
CA LYS A 61 -11.98 -9.60 -2.80
C LYS A 61 -10.71 -9.79 -3.62
N PRO A 62 -10.37 -11.03 -4.02
CA PRO A 62 -9.11 -11.33 -4.71
C PRO A 62 -8.91 -10.56 -6.02
N ARG A 63 -10.01 -10.16 -6.70
CA ARG A 63 -9.97 -9.32 -7.90
C ARG A 63 -9.50 -7.88 -7.64
N LEU A 64 -9.63 -7.38 -6.41
CA LEU A 64 -9.19 -6.03 -6.02
C LEU A 64 -7.93 -6.06 -5.15
N VAL A 65 -7.82 -7.06 -4.28
CA VAL A 65 -6.71 -7.25 -3.35
C VAL A 65 -6.24 -8.70 -3.49
N GLY A 66 -5.34 -8.93 -4.44
CA GLY A 66 -4.95 -10.27 -4.87
C GLY A 66 -3.84 -10.93 -4.03
N SER A 67 -3.03 -10.14 -3.33
CA SER A 67 -1.90 -10.66 -2.55
C SER A 67 -1.47 -9.67 -1.46
N ALA A 68 -0.64 -10.11 -0.52
CA ALA A 68 -0.02 -9.23 0.48
C ALA A 68 0.85 -8.14 -0.17
N LEU A 69 1.54 -8.44 -1.28
CA LEU A 69 2.32 -7.42 -1.99
C LEU A 69 1.41 -6.38 -2.67
N HIS A 70 0.31 -6.81 -3.30
CA HIS A 70 -0.65 -5.88 -3.89
C HIS A 70 -1.34 -5.04 -2.80
N ALA A 71 -1.72 -5.66 -1.68
CA ALA A 71 -2.23 -4.98 -0.49
C ALA A 71 -1.26 -3.91 0.04
N LEU A 72 0.04 -4.23 0.10
CA LEU A 72 1.06 -3.27 0.52
C LEU A 72 1.13 -2.06 -0.42
N ASN A 73 1.09 -2.28 -1.74
CA ASN A 73 1.07 -1.19 -2.70
C ASN A 73 -0.19 -0.32 -2.57
N ILE A 74 -1.36 -0.90 -2.28
CA ILE A 74 -2.58 -0.14 -1.97
C ILE A 74 -2.38 0.74 -0.73
N LEU A 75 -1.79 0.19 0.34
CA LEU A 75 -1.50 0.95 1.56
C LEU A 75 -0.53 2.11 1.32
N TYR A 76 0.49 1.92 0.47
CA TYR A 76 1.36 3.03 0.07
C TYR A 76 0.63 4.13 -0.69
N VAL A 77 -0.30 3.78 -1.58
CA VAL A 77 -1.16 4.78 -2.25
C VAL A 77 -1.99 5.53 -1.23
N LEU A 78 -2.63 4.84 -0.28
CA LEU A 78 -3.43 5.48 0.77
C LEU A 78 -2.60 6.45 1.63
N VAL A 79 -1.35 6.10 1.93
CA VAL A 79 -0.43 7.03 2.61
C VAL A 79 -0.12 8.24 1.74
N ALA A 80 0.20 8.04 0.45
CA ALA A 80 0.54 9.12 -0.46
C ALA A 80 -0.61 10.14 -0.66
N ILE A 81 -1.86 9.68 -0.66
CA ILE A 81 -3.05 10.55 -0.75
C ILE A 81 -3.56 11.04 0.62
N GLY A 82 -2.84 10.76 1.71
CA GLY A 82 -3.18 11.22 3.06
C GLY A 82 -4.35 10.50 3.74
N ALA A 83 -4.84 9.40 3.17
CA ALA A 83 -5.91 8.56 3.72
C ALA A 83 -5.41 7.50 4.73
N ALA A 84 -4.10 7.34 4.87
CA ALA A 84 -3.48 6.49 5.88
C ALA A 84 -2.15 7.09 6.36
N VAL A 85 -1.66 6.58 7.49
CA VAL A 85 -0.33 6.89 8.02
C VAL A 85 0.37 5.58 8.32
N ARG A 86 1.66 5.49 7.99
CA ARG A 86 2.50 4.36 8.43
C ARG A 86 2.88 4.57 9.90
N ASP A 87 2.65 3.57 10.73
CA ASP A 87 3.06 3.57 12.12
C ASP A 87 4.52 3.14 12.23
N GLU A 88 5.39 4.07 12.62
CA GLU A 88 6.84 3.83 12.78
C GLU A 88 7.21 3.31 14.18
N ARG A 89 6.23 3.17 15.10
CA ARG A 89 6.48 2.65 16.46
C ARG A 89 6.80 1.16 16.44
N PHE A 90 6.20 0.42 15.50
CA PHE A 90 6.49 -1.00 15.28
C PHE A 90 7.83 -1.15 14.57
N ARG A 91 8.73 -1.95 15.15
CA ARG A 91 10.07 -2.27 14.58
C ARG A 91 10.14 -3.73 14.11
N ASP A 92 8.98 -4.23 13.72
CA ASP A 92 8.71 -5.61 13.40
C ASP A 92 9.08 -5.89 11.93
N ARG A 93 9.01 -7.15 11.51
CA ARG A 93 9.22 -7.50 10.08
C ARG A 93 8.11 -6.97 9.18
N GLU A 94 6.94 -6.64 9.74
CA GLU A 94 5.78 -6.16 9.02
C GLU A 94 5.65 -4.64 9.13
N LEU A 95 4.99 -4.04 8.15
CA LEU A 95 4.65 -2.63 8.17
C LEU A 95 3.21 -2.46 8.65
N HIS A 96 3.04 -1.51 9.56
CA HIS A 96 1.77 -1.23 10.22
C HIS A 96 1.24 0.11 9.72
N PHE A 97 -0.07 0.16 9.44
CA PHE A 97 -0.73 1.32 8.87
C PHE A 97 -2.01 1.64 9.63
N ASN A 98 -2.26 2.92 9.78
CA ASN A 98 -3.42 3.48 10.45
C ASN A 98 -4.24 4.25 9.40
N LEU A 99 -5.43 3.77 9.09
CA LEU A 99 -6.32 4.38 8.11
C LEU A 99 -7.16 5.47 8.78
N ARG A 100 -7.34 6.58 8.06
CA ARG A 100 -8.17 7.72 8.48
C ARG A 100 -9.60 7.55 7.99
#